data_AF-A0A392PFH7-F1
#
_entry.id   AF-A0A392PFH7-F1
#
_cell.length_a   1.000
_cell.length_b   1.000
_cell.length_c   1.000
_cell.angle_alpha   90.00
_cell.angle_beta   90.00
_cell.angle_gamma   90.00
#
_symmetry.space_group_name_H-M   'P 1'
#
loop_
_entity.id
_entity.type
_entity.pdbx_description
1 polymer ?
#
loop_
_entity_poly.entity_id
_entity_poly.type
_entity_poly.pdbx_seq_one_letter_code
_entity_poly.pdbx_strand_id
1 'polypeptide(L)' 'TPIRDANAAGAEISALEGVVEHGLFLNMATSVIIAGKTGVEVKDK' A
#
# COMPACT_ATOMS: atom_id res chain seq x y z
N THR A 1 -9.08 10.66 -8.35
CA THR A 1 -9.00 9.37 -9.06
C THR A 1 -7.93 8.52 -8.40
N PRO A 2 -8.18 7.25 -8.03
CA PRO A 2 -7.15 6.38 -7.45
C PRO A 2 -6.01 6.06 -8.45
N ILE A 3 -4.86 5.59 -7.94
CA ILE A 3 -3.76 5.08 -8.77
C ILE A 3 -4.25 3.82 -9.51
N ARG A 4 -4.06 3.79 -10.83
CA ARG A 4 -4.58 2.70 -11.69
C ARG A 4 -3.79 1.40 -11.54
N ASP A 5 -2.46 1.50 -11.50
CA ASP A 5 -1.57 0.37 -11.28
C ASP A 5 -0.51 0.78 -10.26
N ALA A 6 -0.67 0.31 -9.03
CA ALA A 6 0.21 0.68 -7.95
C ALA A 6 1.60 0.05 -8.09
N ASN A 7 1.72 -1.16 -8.66
CA ASN A 7 3.02 -1.81 -8.84
C ASN A 7 3.85 -1.07 -9.89
N ALA A 8 3.25 -0.72 -11.03
CA ALA A 8 3.92 0.08 -12.05
C ALA A 8 4.30 1.46 -11.50
N ALA A 9 3.39 2.12 -10.78
CA ALA A 9 3.67 3.41 -10.17
C ALA A 9 4.82 3.34 -9.16
N GLY A 10 4.88 2.32 -8.30
CA GLY A 10 5.98 2.12 -7.36
C GLY A 10 7.32 1.97 -8.07
N ALA A 11 7.39 1.09 -9.08
CA ALA A 11 8.60 0.87 -9.85
C ALA A 11 9.13 2.15 -10.51
N GLU A 12 8.26 2.94 -11.13
CA GLU A 12 8.64 4.21 -11.77
C GLU A 12 9.09 5.26 -10.74
N ILE A 13 8.42 5.36 -9.59
CA ILE A 13 8.79 6.31 -8.54
C ILE A 13 10.18 5.97 -7.97
N SER A 14 10.46 4.70 -7.69
CA SER A 14 11.76 4.27 -7.16
C SER A 14 12.91 4.46 -8.15
N ALA A 15 12.63 4.47 -9.46
CA ALA A 15 13.64 4.69 -10.50
C ALA A 15 14.01 6.17 -10.69
N LEU A 16 13.24 7.10 -10.13
CA LEU A 16 13.46 8.53 -10.30
C LEU A 16 14.64 9.03 -9.46
N GLU A 17 15.60 9.71 -10.11
CA GLU A 17 16.76 10.28 -9.42
C GLU A 17 16.35 11.22 -8.28
N GLY A 18 16.98 11.03 -7.12
CA GLY A 18 16.69 11.80 -5.90
C GLY A 18 15.53 11.25 -5.07
N VAL A 19 14.77 10.27 -5.57
CA VAL A 19 13.83 9.51 -4.73
C VAL A 19 14.61 8.46 -3.93
N VAL A 20 14.40 8.48 -2.61
CA VAL A 20 15.03 7.53 -1.68
C VAL A 20 14.15 6.29 -1.50
N GLU A 21 12.84 6.49 -1.34
CA GLU A 21 11.83 5.44 -1.15
C GLU A 21 10.43 5.99 -1.43
N HIS A 22 9.46 5.11 -1.70
CA HIS A 22 8.04 5.46 -1.84
C HIS A 22 7.16 4.89 -0.71
N GLY A 23 6.02 5.53 -0.47
CA GLY A 23 5.04 5.08 0.53
C GLY A 23 4.08 3.98 0.07
N LEU A 24 4.33 3.32 -1.08
CA LEU A 24 3.46 2.24 -1.59
C LEU A 24 3.87 0.90 -0.98
N PHE A 25 3.16 0.49 0.08
CA PHE A 25 3.38 -0.79 0.77
C PHE A 25 2.67 -1.94 0.03
N LEU A 26 3.22 -2.36 -1.10
CA LEU A 26 2.61 -3.35 -1.99
C LEU A 26 3.05 -4.76 -1.61
N ASN A 27 2.09 -5.69 -1.54
CA ASN A 27 2.33 -7.10 -1.18
C ASN A 27 2.97 -7.35 0.20
N MET A 28 3.04 -6.34 1.08
CA MET A 28 3.66 -6.46 2.41
C MET A 28 2.70 -6.84 3.54
N ALA A 29 1.44 -6.39 3.47
CA ALA A 29 0.45 -6.70 4.51
C ALA A 29 -0.06 -8.14 4.35
N THR A 30 0.05 -8.94 5.41
CA THR A 30 -0.51 -10.31 5.49
C THR A 30 -1.86 -10.35 6.20
N SER A 31 -2.05 -9.47 7.19
CA SER A 31 -3.31 -9.29 7.92
C SER A 31 -3.53 -7.80 8.20
N VAL A 32 -4.78 -7.36 8.16
CA VAL A 32 -5.21 -5.98 8.42
C VAL A 32 -6.26 -6.00 9.52
N ILE A 33 -5.96 -5.34 10.65
CA ILE A 33 -6.90 -5.18 11.77
C ILE A 33 -7.60 -3.84 11.62
N ILE A 34 -8.93 -3.86 11.51
CA ILE A 34 -9.77 -2.68 11.27
C ILE A 34 -10.62 -2.42 12.51
N ALA A 35 -10.36 -1.30 13.20
CA ALA A 35 -11.21 -0.82 14.29
C ALA A 35 -12.28 0.13 13.73
N GLY A 36 -13.54 -0.28 13.77
CA GLY A 36 -14.69 0.49 13.29
C GLY A 36 -15.70 0.80 14.40
N LYS A 37 -16.75 1.56 14.05
CA LYS A 37 -17.81 1.96 14.99
C LYS A 37 -18.53 0.78 15.65
N THR A 38 -18.55 -0.39 14.99
CA THR A 38 -19.26 -1.58 15.41
C THR A 38 -18.35 -2.65 16.03
N GLY A 39 -17.04 -2.41 16.14
CA GLY A 39 -16.08 -3.37 16.71
C GLY A 39 -14.78 -3.47 15.92
N VAL A 40 -14.05 -4.57 16.13
CA VAL A 40 -12.77 -4.88 15.48
C VAL A 40 -12.96 -6.03 14.49
N GLU A 41 -12.49 -5.86 13.26
CA GLU A 41 -12.43 -6.90 12.22
C GLU A 41 -10.97 -7.23 11.89
N VAL A 42 -10.67 -8.49 11.57
CA VAL A 42 -9.37 -8.92 11.04
C VAL A 42 -9.59 -9.42 9.61
N LYS A 43 -8.81 -8.89 8.65
CA LYS A 43 -8.79 -9.34 7.26
C LYS A 43 -7.42 -9.89 6.89
N ASP A 44 -7.35 -11.15 6.51
CA ASP A 44 -6.12 -11.77 5.99
C ASP A 44 -6.03 -11.60 4.46
N LYS A 45 -4.83 -11.78 3.90
CA LYS A 45 -4.51 -11.64 2.47
C LYS A 45 -5.21 -12.68 1.59
#